data_AF-W9CF71-F1
#
_entry.id   AF-W9CF71-F1
#
_cell.length_a   1.000
_cell.length_b   1.000
_cell.length_c   1.000
_cell.angle_alpha   90.00
_cell.angle_beta   90.00
_cell.angle_gamma   90.00
#
_symmetry.space_group_name_H-M   'P 1'
#
loop_
_entity.id
_entity.type
_entity.pdbx_description
1 polymer ?
#
loop_
_entity_poly.entity_id
_entity_poly.type
_entity_poly.pdbx_seq_one_letter_code
_entity_poly.pdbx_strand_id
1 'polypeptide(L)'
;MHKDDPSVLFTLKTEALDDRDYDLNEVVFERFIARTFCMNVELRGDFKKYAEDGPYLSVPSGAEGGCNNIVRNDLGYRVERIMRKMGRDQKAIFEYKKVTVEEIEDTLIIIAAQNEGSSEAIKSLAKRDKYSLDRLENIYLRLQGSQAKWLTRMIFKDFGFVIPDNVALSAFHTSFPRSLQVTAKFNIKDLVPIRRCGETGIIVAHAPPQTAKKTLPVSKDQTISGLSVAQPAESIQLVSPSSTRSSLPLSESTASSLNATQKATQKPLPPSSSNIKSPQKNPSPQALSPPASSPAAAECAQTPTCHFHNTLFILAPCISSFLWLTSNLLPSHGVTYITSLLPLTRKALPKR
;
A
#
# COMPACT_ATOMS: atom_id res chain seq x y z
N MET A 1 1.93 -8.32 -8.25
CA MET A 1 2.63 -7.02 -8.32
C MET A 1 3.29 -6.91 -9.67
N HIS A 2 2.81 -6.02 -10.53
CA HIS A 2 3.59 -5.61 -11.70
C HIS A 2 4.84 -4.88 -11.18
N LYS A 3 6.01 -5.18 -11.75
CA LYS A 3 7.29 -4.65 -11.24
C LYS A 3 7.39 -3.12 -11.29
N ASP A 4 6.54 -2.48 -12.10
CA ASP A 4 6.52 -1.05 -12.34
C ASP A 4 5.19 -0.40 -11.93
N ASP A 5 4.52 -0.99 -10.94
CA ASP A 5 3.25 -0.47 -10.44
C ASP A 5 3.46 0.83 -9.64
N PRO A 6 2.95 1.99 -10.09
CA PRO A 6 3.18 3.26 -9.42
C PRO A 6 2.45 3.36 -8.08
N SER A 7 1.51 2.45 -7.78
CA SER A 7 0.73 2.48 -6.54
C SER A 7 1.63 2.47 -5.32
N VAL A 8 2.71 1.68 -5.32
CA VAL A 8 3.66 1.63 -4.20
C VAL A 8 4.28 2.99 -3.95
N LEU A 9 4.70 3.69 -5.01
CA LEU A 9 5.33 4.99 -4.89
C LEU A 9 4.35 6.06 -4.40
N PHE A 10 3.12 6.06 -4.92
CA PHE A 10 2.05 6.94 -4.43
C PHE A 10 1.74 6.69 -2.95
N THR A 11 1.72 5.43 -2.50
CA THR A 11 1.50 5.13 -1.08
C THR A 11 2.67 5.48 -0.17
N LEU A 12 3.88 5.68 -0.71
CA LEU A 12 5.05 6.01 0.08
C LEU A 12 5.22 7.52 0.27
N LYS A 13 4.95 8.37 -0.74
CA LYS A 13 4.99 9.84 -0.54
C LYS A 13 3.63 10.46 -0.75
N THR A 14 2.76 10.28 0.24
CA THR A 14 1.43 10.86 0.22
C THR A 14 1.45 12.38 0.32
N GLU A 15 2.48 12.95 0.94
CA GLU A 15 2.72 14.39 1.03
C GLU A 15 2.97 15.06 -0.33
N ALA A 16 3.44 14.30 -1.32
CA ALA A 16 3.69 14.79 -2.67
C ALA A 16 2.46 14.73 -3.59
N LEU A 17 1.35 14.12 -3.14
CA LEU A 17 0.13 13.94 -3.92
C LEU A 17 -0.83 15.11 -3.72
N ASP A 18 -0.46 16.30 -4.17
CA ASP A 18 -1.32 17.49 -4.11
C ASP A 18 -2.51 17.44 -5.08
N ASP A 19 -2.49 16.50 -6.04
CA ASP A 19 -3.48 16.28 -7.09
C ASP A 19 -4.78 15.60 -6.63
N ARG A 20 -4.82 15.09 -5.39
CA ARG A 20 -5.92 14.29 -4.83
C ARG A 20 -6.42 14.88 -3.52
N ASP A 21 -7.66 15.35 -3.50
CA ASP A 21 -8.35 15.73 -2.27
C ASP A 21 -9.28 14.60 -1.84
N TYR A 22 -9.21 14.18 -0.57
CA TYR A 22 -10.08 13.13 -0.04
C TYR A 22 -11.32 13.68 0.68
N ASP A 23 -11.40 14.98 0.95
CA ASP A 23 -12.48 15.63 1.70
C ASP A 23 -12.79 14.95 3.06
N LEU A 24 -11.74 14.46 3.72
CA LEU A 24 -11.81 13.78 5.01
C LEU A 24 -11.08 14.60 6.07
N ASN A 25 -11.83 15.43 6.79
CA ASN A 25 -11.32 16.05 8.02
C ASN A 25 -11.37 15.06 9.20
N GLU A 26 -10.64 15.38 10.26
CA GLU A 26 -10.50 14.52 11.45
C GLU A 26 -11.85 14.11 12.05
N VAL A 27 -12.79 15.05 12.20
CA VAL A 27 -14.10 14.78 12.82
C VAL A 27 -14.95 13.85 11.95
N VAL A 28 -14.96 14.07 10.63
CA VAL A 28 -15.67 13.19 9.68
C VAL A 28 -15.05 11.80 9.70
N PHE A 29 -13.72 11.73 9.75
CA PHE A 29 -13.01 10.46 9.77
C PHE A 29 -13.21 9.67 11.07
N GLU A 30 -13.25 10.34 12.23
CA GLU A 30 -13.58 9.68 13.49
C GLU A 30 -14.97 9.04 13.47
N ARG A 31 -15.96 9.75 12.91
CA ARG A 31 -17.32 9.21 12.72
C ARG A 31 -17.32 8.03 11.76
N PHE A 32 -16.55 8.11 10.67
CA PHE A 32 -16.37 7.02 9.73
C PHE A 32 -15.84 5.77 10.44
N ILE A 33 -14.74 5.89 11.19
CA ILE A 33 -14.13 4.79 11.95
C ILE A 33 -15.12 4.20 12.99
N ALA A 34 -15.84 5.06 13.72
CA ALA A 34 -16.83 4.62 14.69
C ALA A 34 -18.00 3.85 14.06
N ARG A 35 -18.42 4.24 12.84
CA ARG A 35 -19.43 3.54 12.05
C ARG A 35 -18.89 2.21 11.53
N THR A 36 -17.73 2.22 10.89
CA THR A 36 -17.07 1.05 10.30
C THR A 36 -16.88 -0.09 11.32
N PHE A 37 -16.55 0.25 12.56
CA PHE A 37 -16.36 -0.76 13.61
C PHE A 37 -17.56 -0.96 14.54
N CYS A 38 -18.72 -0.39 14.21
CA CYS A 38 -19.94 -0.46 15.03
C CYS A 38 -19.68 -0.13 16.52
N MET A 39 -18.88 0.90 16.79
CA MET A 39 -18.48 1.24 18.15
C MET A 39 -19.68 1.61 19.02
N ASN A 40 -19.75 1.02 20.22
CA ASN A 40 -20.71 1.41 21.24
C ASN A 40 -20.35 2.81 21.83
N VAL A 41 -21.23 3.33 22.70
CA VAL A 41 -21.07 4.67 23.28
C VAL A 41 -19.78 4.81 24.09
N GLU A 42 -19.38 3.77 24.82
CA GLU A 42 -18.16 3.75 25.62
C GLU A 42 -16.91 3.87 24.74
N LEU A 43 -16.79 3.00 23.72
CA LEU A 43 -15.67 3.01 22.78
C LEU A 43 -15.56 4.33 22.01
N ARG A 44 -16.69 4.94 21.64
CA ARG A 44 -16.72 6.28 21.03
C ARG A 44 -16.22 7.35 22.00
N GLY A 45 -16.63 7.27 23.26
CA GLY A 45 -16.16 8.15 24.32
C GLY A 45 -14.65 8.04 24.53
N ASP A 46 -14.12 6.82 24.57
CA ASP A 46 -12.68 6.59 24.69
C ASP A 46 -11.90 7.10 23.48
N PHE A 47 -12.38 6.81 22.26
CA PHE A 47 -11.71 7.22 21.04
C PHE A 47 -11.59 8.75 20.96
N LYS A 48 -12.65 9.47 21.36
CA LYS A 48 -12.63 10.93 21.44
C LYS A 48 -11.64 11.44 22.51
N LYS A 49 -11.62 10.82 23.70
CA LYS A 49 -10.71 11.20 24.78
C LYS A 49 -9.23 11.04 24.42
N TYR A 50 -8.88 10.10 23.53
CA TYR A 50 -7.49 9.94 23.12
C TYR A 50 -6.90 11.20 22.48
N ALA A 51 -7.71 12.11 21.92
CA ALA A 51 -7.24 13.39 21.41
C ALA A 51 -6.68 14.31 22.52
N GLU A 52 -7.13 14.12 23.76
CA GLU A 52 -6.80 14.94 24.92
C GLU A 52 -5.45 14.56 25.56
N ASP A 53 -4.89 13.41 25.18
CA ASP A 53 -3.65 12.85 25.74
C ASP A 53 -2.36 13.59 25.31
N GLY A 54 -2.48 14.77 24.69
CA GLY A 54 -1.37 15.58 24.19
C GLY A 54 -0.77 15.05 22.88
N PRO A 55 0.23 15.73 22.29
CA PRO A 55 0.75 15.40 20.96
C PRO A 55 1.68 14.18 20.93
N TYR A 56 2.25 13.81 22.08
CA TYR A 56 3.15 12.67 22.23
C TYR A 56 2.86 11.92 23.53
N LEU A 57 2.91 10.60 23.45
CA LEU A 57 2.63 9.69 24.55
C LEU A 57 3.86 8.86 24.89
N SER A 58 4.13 8.71 26.19
CA SER A 58 5.12 7.76 26.68
C SER A 58 4.44 6.41 26.92
N VAL A 59 4.75 5.42 26.09
CA VAL A 59 4.15 4.09 26.15
C VAL A 59 5.19 3.10 26.67
N PRO A 60 4.85 2.20 27.60
CA PRO A 60 5.77 1.16 28.05
C PRO A 60 6.32 0.37 26.86
N SER A 61 7.65 0.22 26.78
CA SER A 61 8.23 -0.73 25.85
C SER A 61 7.91 -2.14 26.34
N GLY A 62 7.39 -3.00 25.47
CA GLY A 62 7.00 -4.37 25.83
C GLY A 62 8.16 -5.28 26.25
N ALA A 63 9.38 -4.75 26.38
CA ALA A 63 10.53 -5.44 26.93
C ALA A 63 10.62 -5.14 28.44
N GLU A 64 10.69 -6.17 29.27
CA GLU A 64 10.94 -6.02 30.71
C GLU A 64 12.23 -5.20 30.94
N GLY A 65 12.10 -4.05 31.61
CA GLY A 65 13.20 -3.12 31.86
C GLY A 65 13.54 -2.16 30.71
N GLY A 66 12.76 -2.14 29.62
CA GLY A 66 12.95 -1.22 28.50
C GLY A 66 12.50 0.22 28.81
N CYS A 67 13.19 1.21 28.24
CA CYS A 67 12.75 2.60 28.27
C CYS A 67 11.38 2.76 27.57
N ASN A 68 10.54 3.69 28.06
CA ASN A 68 9.28 4.00 27.39
C ASN A 68 9.52 4.46 25.96
N ASN A 69 8.71 3.97 25.03
CA ASN A 69 8.68 4.46 23.66
C ASN A 69 7.86 5.74 23.60
N ILE A 70 8.43 6.79 23.02
CA ILE A 70 7.69 8.02 22.71
C ILE A 70 6.96 7.80 21.40
N VAL A 71 5.63 7.94 21.41
CA VAL A 71 4.77 7.75 20.24
C VAL A 71 4.00 9.03 19.96
N ARG A 72 3.93 9.42 18.69
CA ARG A 72 3.09 10.54 18.24
C ARG A 72 1.61 10.19 18.39
N ASN A 73 0.84 11.04 19.04
CA ASN A 73 -0.60 10.86 19.26
C ASN A 73 -1.42 11.46 18.10
N ASP A 74 -1.12 11.04 16.87
CA ASP A 74 -1.90 11.43 15.70
C ASP A 74 -3.17 10.58 15.55
N LEU A 75 -4.04 10.95 14.61
CA LEU A 75 -5.28 10.21 14.36
C LEU A 75 -5.01 8.74 13.98
N GLY A 76 -3.95 8.48 13.22
CA GLY A 76 -3.55 7.11 12.88
C GLY A 76 -3.22 6.27 14.13
N TYR A 77 -2.47 6.83 15.08
CA TYR A 77 -2.19 6.16 16.35
C TYR A 77 -3.45 5.94 17.19
N ARG A 78 -4.36 6.93 17.24
CA ARG A 78 -5.65 6.77 17.93
C ARG A 78 -6.50 5.65 17.33
N VAL A 79 -6.51 5.51 16.00
CA VAL A 79 -7.17 4.40 15.28
C VAL A 79 -6.56 3.05 15.66
N GLU A 80 -5.22 2.93 15.69
CA GLU A 80 -4.56 1.71 16.18
C GLU A 80 -4.96 1.39 17.62
N ARG A 81 -4.94 2.39 18.51
CA ARG A 81 -5.25 2.21 19.93
C ARG A 81 -6.69 1.73 20.15
N ILE A 82 -7.67 2.29 19.45
CA ILE A 82 -9.06 1.85 19.59
C ILE A 82 -9.26 0.46 18.97
N MET A 83 -8.62 0.15 17.84
CA MET A 83 -8.66 -1.18 17.23
C MET A 83 -8.05 -2.25 18.15
N ARG A 84 -6.94 -1.93 18.82
CA ARG A 84 -6.35 -2.79 19.85
C ARG A 84 -7.29 -3.02 21.02
N LYS A 85 -7.94 -1.96 21.52
CA LYS A 85 -8.94 -2.06 22.60
C LYS A 85 -10.12 -2.96 22.21
N MET A 86 -10.49 -2.97 20.94
CA MET A 86 -11.52 -3.88 20.38
C MET A 86 -11.01 -5.31 20.10
N GLY A 87 -9.75 -5.64 20.40
CA GLY A 87 -9.17 -6.96 20.17
C GLY A 87 -8.79 -7.26 18.72
N ARG A 88 -8.71 -6.24 17.84
CA ARG A 88 -8.43 -6.42 16.40
C ARG A 88 -6.95 -6.60 16.03
N ASP A 89 -6.05 -6.70 17.00
CA ASP A 89 -4.61 -6.97 16.74
C ASP A 89 -4.27 -8.48 16.70
N GLN A 90 -5.27 -9.37 16.79
CA GLN A 90 -5.05 -10.82 16.78
C GLN A 90 -4.75 -11.35 15.36
N LYS A 91 -3.51 -11.80 15.15
CA LYS A 91 -2.93 -12.20 13.85
C LYS A 91 -3.76 -13.22 13.06
N ALA A 92 -4.36 -14.21 13.73
CA ALA A 92 -5.11 -15.29 13.10
C ALA A 92 -6.39 -14.82 12.36
N ILE A 93 -6.95 -13.66 12.73
CA ILE A 93 -8.22 -13.17 12.17
C ILE A 93 -8.03 -12.62 10.74
N PHE A 94 -6.82 -12.19 10.36
CA PHE A 94 -6.58 -11.41 9.15
C PHE A 94 -5.72 -12.11 8.09
N GLU A 95 -5.16 -13.28 8.40
CA GLU A 95 -4.24 -14.01 7.51
C GLU A 95 -4.90 -14.39 6.16
N TYR A 96 -6.21 -14.58 6.14
CA TYR A 96 -6.99 -14.89 4.94
C TYR A 96 -7.61 -13.67 4.23
N LYS A 97 -7.41 -12.44 4.74
CA LYS A 97 -8.03 -11.20 4.20
C LYS A 97 -7.00 -10.16 3.76
N LYS A 98 -5.94 -10.59 3.08
CA LYS A 98 -4.84 -9.73 2.64
C LYS A 98 -5.34 -8.52 1.83
N VAL A 99 -5.08 -7.31 2.32
CA VAL A 99 -5.28 -6.05 1.58
C VAL A 99 -4.01 -5.77 0.78
N THR A 100 -4.15 -5.38 -0.49
CA THR A 100 -2.99 -5.05 -1.34
C THR A 100 -2.83 -3.54 -1.49
N VAL A 101 -1.62 -3.11 -1.88
CA VAL A 101 -1.32 -1.69 -2.10
C VAL A 101 -2.13 -1.16 -3.29
N GLU A 102 -2.32 -1.99 -4.31
CA GLU A 102 -3.12 -1.66 -5.49
C GLU A 102 -4.60 -1.45 -5.14
N GLU A 103 -5.14 -2.24 -4.20
CA GLU A 103 -6.51 -2.11 -3.70
C GLU A 103 -6.69 -0.80 -2.90
N ILE A 104 -5.71 -0.45 -2.07
CA ILE A 104 -5.70 0.79 -1.31
C ILE A 104 -5.67 1.99 -2.27
N GLU A 105 -4.71 2.00 -3.19
CA GLU A 105 -4.53 3.10 -4.14
C GLU A 105 -5.76 3.30 -5.03
N ASP A 106 -6.33 2.22 -5.58
CA ASP A 106 -7.53 2.29 -6.41
C ASP A 106 -8.72 2.90 -5.64
N THR A 107 -8.87 2.53 -4.36
CA THR A 107 -9.92 3.07 -3.49
C THR A 107 -9.70 4.56 -3.21
N LEU A 108 -8.46 4.97 -2.90
CA LEU A 108 -8.13 6.37 -2.66
C LEU A 108 -8.30 7.23 -3.93
N ILE A 109 -7.92 6.72 -5.10
CA ILE A 109 -8.16 7.41 -6.39
C ILE A 109 -9.66 7.60 -6.62
N ILE A 110 -10.49 6.61 -6.34
CA ILE A 110 -11.94 6.71 -6.56
C ILE A 110 -12.58 7.72 -5.62
N ILE A 111 -12.17 7.76 -4.36
CA ILE A 111 -12.62 8.78 -3.41
C ILE A 111 -12.19 10.17 -3.94
N ALA A 112 -10.92 10.33 -4.28
CA ALA A 112 -10.40 11.61 -4.74
C ALA A 112 -11.08 12.10 -6.03
N ALA A 113 -11.32 11.20 -6.99
CA ALA A 113 -11.93 11.53 -8.27
C ALA A 113 -13.37 12.07 -8.15
N GLN A 114 -14.04 11.86 -7.01
CA GLN A 114 -15.39 12.36 -6.73
C GLN A 114 -15.40 13.74 -6.06
N ASN A 115 -14.24 14.23 -5.62
CA ASN A 115 -14.12 15.46 -4.86
C ASN A 115 -13.77 16.64 -5.78
N GLU A 116 -14.40 17.79 -5.53
CA GLU A 116 -14.19 19.00 -6.32
C GLU A 116 -12.77 19.56 -6.17
N GLY A 117 -12.13 19.34 -5.02
CA GLY A 117 -10.76 19.77 -4.73
C GLY A 117 -9.66 18.99 -5.45
N SER A 118 -9.98 17.84 -6.05
CA SER A 118 -9.01 17.05 -6.81
C SER A 118 -8.70 17.66 -8.18
N SER A 119 -7.53 17.31 -8.72
CA SER A 119 -7.14 17.71 -10.08
C SER A 119 -8.08 17.11 -11.14
N GLU A 120 -8.20 17.77 -12.28
CA GLU A 120 -9.00 17.27 -13.41
C GLU A 120 -8.47 15.92 -13.94
N ALA A 121 -7.16 15.68 -13.85
CA ALA A 121 -6.57 14.39 -14.19
C ALA A 121 -7.11 13.27 -13.29
N ILE A 122 -7.21 13.51 -11.98
CA ILE A 122 -7.78 12.56 -11.03
C ILE A 122 -9.29 12.42 -11.22
N LYS A 123 -10.02 13.52 -11.43
CA LYS A 123 -11.45 13.48 -11.75
C LYS A 123 -11.76 12.71 -13.04
N SER A 124 -10.87 12.71 -14.03
CA SER A 124 -11.02 11.90 -15.25
C SER A 124 -11.09 10.39 -14.98
N LEU A 125 -10.59 9.94 -13.82
CA LEU A 125 -10.65 8.56 -13.38
C LEU A 125 -11.95 8.21 -12.66
N ALA A 126 -12.85 9.17 -12.45
CA ALA A 126 -14.08 8.98 -11.71
C ALA A 126 -14.92 7.82 -12.28
N LYS A 127 -15.42 6.99 -11.39
CA LYS A 127 -16.48 6.03 -11.68
C LYS A 127 -17.77 6.59 -11.10
N ARG A 128 -18.91 6.40 -11.81
CA ARG A 128 -20.26 6.66 -11.25
C ARG A 128 -20.60 5.60 -10.20
N ASP A 129 -19.80 5.53 -9.15
CA ASP A 129 -19.92 4.55 -8.09
C ASP A 129 -20.30 5.30 -6.81
N LYS A 130 -21.54 5.12 -6.35
CA LYS A 130 -22.09 5.86 -5.21
C LYS A 130 -21.51 5.37 -3.86
N TYR A 131 -20.68 4.34 -3.88
CA TYR A 131 -20.25 3.57 -2.71
C TYR A 131 -18.73 3.62 -2.47
N SER A 132 -18.08 4.75 -2.79
CA SER A 132 -16.62 4.92 -2.64
C SER A 132 -16.15 4.73 -1.18
N LEU A 133 -16.89 5.26 -0.20
CA LEU A 133 -16.61 5.08 1.22
C LEU A 133 -16.86 3.64 1.72
N ASP A 134 -17.76 2.88 1.07
CA ASP A 134 -18.01 1.48 1.45
C ASP A 134 -16.81 0.59 1.09
N ARG A 135 -16.07 0.93 0.01
CA ARG A 135 -14.81 0.27 -0.32
C ARG A 135 -13.75 0.54 0.75
N LEU A 136 -13.65 1.79 1.20
CA LEU A 136 -12.73 2.15 2.29
C LEU A 136 -13.11 1.44 3.59
N GLU A 137 -14.40 1.36 3.91
CA GLU A 137 -14.91 0.61 5.05
C GLU A 137 -14.51 -0.86 4.98
N ASN A 138 -14.68 -1.50 3.81
CA ASN A 138 -14.28 -2.88 3.58
C ASN A 138 -12.78 -3.10 3.83
N ILE A 139 -11.93 -2.16 3.38
CA ILE A 139 -10.49 -2.19 3.65
C ILE A 139 -10.23 -2.12 5.16
N TYR A 140 -10.77 -1.13 5.88
CA TYR A 140 -10.56 -1.00 7.33
C TYR A 140 -11.03 -2.23 8.12
N LEU A 141 -12.11 -2.89 7.67
CA LEU A 141 -12.58 -4.13 8.27
C LEU A 141 -11.61 -5.31 8.14
N ARG A 142 -10.68 -5.26 7.18
CA ARG A 142 -9.68 -6.29 6.88
C ARG A 142 -8.27 -5.97 7.39
N LEU A 143 -8.06 -4.77 7.93
CA LEU A 143 -6.76 -4.34 8.44
C LEU A 143 -6.61 -4.66 9.94
N GLN A 144 -5.37 -4.95 10.34
CA GLN A 144 -4.92 -4.90 11.73
C GLN A 144 -4.77 -3.44 12.19
N GLY A 145 -4.73 -3.19 13.51
CA GLY A 145 -4.59 -1.83 14.04
C GLY A 145 -3.35 -1.11 13.53
N SER A 146 -2.22 -1.82 13.45
CA SER A 146 -0.96 -1.28 12.92
C SER A 146 -1.05 -0.86 11.45
N GLN A 147 -1.76 -1.63 10.62
CA GLN A 147 -1.96 -1.33 9.20
C GLN A 147 -2.96 -0.20 9.00
N ALA A 148 -4.05 -0.19 9.78
CA ALA A 148 -5.06 0.86 9.77
C ALA A 148 -4.48 2.22 10.16
N LYS A 149 -3.54 2.26 11.11
CA LYS A 149 -2.77 3.47 11.42
C LYS A 149 -2.07 4.03 10.19
N TRP A 150 -1.35 3.20 9.45
CA TRP A 150 -0.60 3.64 8.28
C TRP A 150 -1.53 4.10 7.16
N LEU A 151 -2.64 3.39 6.92
CA LEU A 151 -3.66 3.85 5.97
C LEU A 151 -4.28 5.19 6.39
N THR A 152 -4.53 5.39 7.69
CA THR A 152 -5.04 6.68 8.19
C THR A 152 -4.03 7.79 7.91
N ARG A 153 -2.74 7.56 8.20
CA ARG A 153 -1.66 8.51 7.89
C ARG A 153 -1.54 8.81 6.39
N MET A 154 -1.78 7.81 5.53
CA MET A 154 -1.82 8.02 4.09
C MET A 154 -2.96 8.95 3.67
N ILE A 155 -4.16 8.75 4.20
CA ILE A 155 -5.35 9.58 3.91
C ILE A 155 -5.11 11.03 4.35
N PHE A 156 -4.51 11.23 5.51
CA PHE A 156 -4.19 12.57 6.03
C PHE A 156 -2.87 13.13 5.47
N LYS A 157 -2.20 12.40 4.57
CA LYS A 157 -0.92 12.77 3.96
C LYS A 157 0.16 13.18 4.97
N ASP A 158 0.17 12.49 6.11
CA ASP A 158 1.06 12.80 7.23
C ASP A 158 1.54 11.51 7.91
N PHE A 159 2.73 11.05 7.53
CA PHE A 159 3.37 9.89 8.14
C PHE A 159 4.00 10.17 9.51
N GLY A 160 4.18 11.45 9.88
CA GLY A 160 5.00 11.88 11.01
C GLY A 160 6.50 11.82 10.78
N PHE A 161 6.92 11.53 9.55
CA PHE A 161 8.28 11.66 9.07
C PHE A 161 8.26 11.95 7.57
N VAL A 162 9.34 12.50 7.06
CA VAL A 162 9.51 12.79 5.63
C VAL A 162 10.23 11.63 4.97
N ILE A 163 9.71 11.15 3.84
CA ILE A 163 10.42 10.15 3.04
C ILE A 163 11.43 10.87 2.15
N PRO A 164 12.74 10.56 2.27
CA PRO A 164 13.76 11.25 1.50
C PRO A 164 13.60 10.95 0.00
N ASP A 165 13.90 11.94 -0.85
CA ASP A 165 13.91 11.79 -2.31
C ASP A 165 14.94 10.79 -2.80
N ASN A 166 16.04 10.69 -2.05
CA ASN A 166 17.18 9.87 -2.37
C ASN A 166 17.47 8.96 -1.18
N VAL A 167 17.45 7.65 -1.39
CA VAL A 167 17.83 6.67 -0.38
C VAL A 167 19.12 6.01 -0.82
N ALA A 168 20.15 6.14 0.01
CA ALA A 168 21.38 5.38 -0.16
C ALA A 168 21.09 3.89 0.07
N LEU A 169 21.23 3.09 -0.99
CA LEU A 169 21.12 1.65 -0.93
C LEU A 169 22.47 1.09 -0.51
N SER A 170 22.49 0.42 0.64
CA SER A 170 23.67 -0.28 1.12
C SER A 170 23.63 -1.74 0.67
N ALA A 171 24.73 -2.46 0.89
CA ALA A 171 24.78 -3.92 0.73
C ALA A 171 23.83 -4.67 1.67
N PHE A 172 23.21 -4.01 2.67
CA PHE A 172 22.15 -4.60 3.47
C PHE A 172 20.79 -4.56 2.77
N HIS A 173 20.60 -3.63 1.83
CA HIS A 173 19.36 -3.44 1.09
C HIS A 173 19.38 -4.09 -0.30
N THR A 174 20.57 -4.44 -0.79
CA THR A 174 20.78 -4.91 -2.17
C THR A 174 21.84 -6.01 -2.22
N SER A 175 21.89 -6.76 -3.31
CA SER A 175 22.97 -7.70 -3.60
C SER A 175 24.25 -7.02 -4.13
N PHE A 176 24.31 -5.68 -4.13
CA PHE A 176 25.46 -4.96 -4.65
C PHE A 176 26.67 -5.06 -3.70
N PRO A 177 27.90 -5.08 -4.25
CA PRO A 177 29.12 -5.01 -3.43
C PRO A 177 29.15 -3.74 -2.58
N ARG A 178 29.77 -3.81 -1.39
CA ARG A 178 29.91 -2.64 -0.48
C ARG A 178 30.66 -1.46 -1.09
N SER A 179 31.50 -1.71 -2.11
CA SER A 179 32.21 -0.68 -2.85
C SER A 179 31.33 0.10 -3.83
N LEU A 180 30.15 -0.43 -4.18
CA LEU A 180 29.21 0.22 -5.08
C LEU A 180 28.24 1.09 -4.28
N GLN A 181 28.34 2.40 -4.43
CA GLN A 181 27.36 3.34 -3.89
C GLN A 181 26.19 3.45 -4.86
N VAL A 182 25.04 2.91 -4.47
CA VAL A 182 23.81 3.02 -5.25
C VAL A 182 22.84 3.92 -4.51
N THR A 183 22.23 4.87 -5.23
CA THR A 183 21.20 5.74 -4.67
C THR A 183 19.89 5.49 -5.42
N ALA A 184 18.85 5.11 -4.70
CA ALA A 184 17.50 5.04 -5.24
C ALA A 184 16.89 6.44 -5.23
N LYS A 185 16.32 6.86 -6.36
CA LYS A 185 15.57 8.12 -6.48
C LYS A 185 14.08 7.83 -6.55
N PHE A 186 13.31 8.45 -5.67
CA PHE A 186 11.86 8.35 -5.63
C PHE A 186 11.23 9.55 -6.33
N ASN A 187 11.03 9.45 -7.65
CA ASN A 187 10.37 10.49 -8.42
C ASN A 187 8.91 10.11 -8.68
N ILE A 188 7.99 10.88 -8.12
CA ILE A 188 6.54 10.67 -8.25
C ILE A 188 5.90 11.67 -9.20
N LYS A 189 6.57 12.81 -9.46
CA LYS A 189 6.02 13.88 -10.29
C LYS A 189 5.80 13.46 -11.74
N ASP A 190 6.59 12.50 -12.21
CA ASP A 190 6.50 11.97 -13.57
C ASP A 190 5.60 10.72 -13.66
N LEU A 191 4.99 10.28 -12.55
CA LEU A 191 4.10 9.13 -12.53
C LEU A 191 2.67 9.56 -12.87
N VAL A 192 2.04 8.81 -13.75
CA VAL A 192 0.62 9.03 -14.09
C VAL A 192 -0.25 8.17 -13.17
N PRO A 193 -1.22 8.76 -12.45
CA PRO A 193 -2.19 7.99 -11.69
C PRO A 193 -2.92 6.97 -12.56
N ILE A 194 -3.10 5.76 -12.03
CA ILE A 194 -3.81 4.68 -12.72
C ILE A 194 -4.93 4.12 -11.84
N ARG A 195 -6.11 3.95 -12.43
CA ARG A 195 -7.23 3.25 -11.81
C ARG A 195 -7.36 1.86 -12.40
N ARG A 196 -7.69 0.86 -11.58
CA ARG A 196 -7.93 -0.52 -12.03
C ARG A 196 -9.43 -0.76 -12.16
N CYS A 197 -9.84 -1.46 -13.21
CA CYS A 197 -11.24 -1.75 -13.52
C CYS A 197 -11.38 -3.20 -13.98
N GLY A 198 -11.88 -4.07 -13.09
CA GLY A 198 -12.00 -5.51 -13.36
C GLY A 198 -10.65 -6.23 -13.31
N GLU A 199 -10.59 -7.43 -13.90
CA GLU A 199 -9.42 -8.31 -13.80
C GLU A 199 -8.19 -7.81 -14.57
N THR A 200 -8.36 -6.95 -15.58
CA THR A 200 -7.24 -6.48 -16.42
C THR A 200 -7.35 -5.03 -16.91
N GLY A 201 -8.46 -4.32 -16.64
CA GLY A 201 -8.62 -2.94 -17.12
C GLY A 201 -7.75 -1.98 -16.33
N ILE A 202 -6.86 -1.26 -17.01
CA ILE A 202 -6.12 -0.13 -16.44
C ILE A 202 -6.61 1.14 -17.15
N ILE A 203 -7.02 2.13 -16.38
CA ILE A 203 -7.43 3.44 -16.87
C ILE A 203 -6.39 4.44 -16.38
N VAL A 204 -5.80 5.17 -17.31
CA VAL A 204 -4.75 6.14 -17.04
C VAL A 204 -5.38 7.53 -16.95
N ALA A 205 -4.96 8.33 -15.99
CA ALA A 205 -5.44 9.70 -15.87
C ALA A 205 -5.11 10.49 -17.13
N HIS A 206 -6.07 11.27 -17.62
CA HIS A 206 -5.84 12.18 -18.74
C HIS A 206 -5.77 13.60 -18.22
N ALA A 207 -4.67 14.29 -18.47
CA ALA A 207 -4.64 15.74 -18.32
C ALA A 207 -5.69 16.37 -19.25
N PRO A 208 -6.34 17.48 -18.85
CA PRO A 208 -7.21 18.22 -19.75
C PRO A 208 -6.45 18.49 -21.06
N PRO A 209 -7.12 18.39 -22.23
CA PRO A 209 -6.54 18.95 -23.44
C PRO A 209 -6.21 20.40 -23.10
N GLN A 210 -4.93 20.77 -23.15
CA GLN A 210 -4.57 22.18 -23.13
C GLN A 210 -5.31 22.76 -24.33
N THR A 211 -6.42 23.46 -24.07
CA THR A 211 -7.05 24.27 -25.08
C THR A 211 -5.96 25.23 -25.52
N ALA A 212 -5.40 24.94 -26.71
CA ALA A 212 -4.51 25.83 -27.39
C ALA A 212 -5.14 27.21 -27.24
N LYS A 213 -4.43 28.12 -26.55
CA LYS A 213 -4.86 29.50 -26.39
C LYS A 213 -5.35 29.93 -27.75
N LYS A 214 -6.67 30.10 -27.88
CA LYS A 214 -7.28 30.60 -29.10
C LYS A 214 -6.80 32.04 -29.16
N THR A 215 -5.69 32.26 -29.86
CA THR A 215 -5.19 33.58 -30.20
C THR A 215 -6.33 34.28 -30.90
N LEU A 216 -7.00 35.19 -30.18
CA LEU A 216 -7.95 36.09 -30.81
C LEU A 216 -7.19 36.88 -31.87
N PRO A 217 -7.72 37.01 -33.10
CA PRO A 217 -7.11 37.89 -34.08
C PRO A 217 -7.20 39.33 -33.58
N VAL A 218 -6.03 39.95 -33.53
CA VAL A 218 -5.80 41.38 -33.33
C VAL A 218 -6.68 42.16 -34.31
N SER A 219 -7.64 42.91 -33.78
CA SER A 219 -8.27 44.01 -34.51
C SER A 219 -7.36 45.23 -34.35
N LYS A 220 -6.87 45.74 -35.48
CA LYS A 220 -6.20 47.03 -35.55
C LYS A 220 -7.24 48.13 -35.34
N ASP A 221 -6.99 49.03 -34.40
CA ASP A 221 -6.93 50.48 -34.63
C ASP A 221 -6.62 51.25 -33.34
N GLN A 222 -5.50 51.99 -33.36
CA GLN A 222 -5.37 53.45 -33.15
C GLN A 222 -6.22 54.12 -32.03
N THR A 223 -5.74 55.01 -31.14
CA THR A 223 -4.50 55.79 -30.93
C THR A 223 -4.64 56.52 -29.55
N ILE A 224 -3.52 57.00 -28.99
CA ILE A 224 -3.36 58.18 -28.09
C ILE A 224 -3.34 57.94 -26.56
N SER A 225 -2.10 57.99 -26.04
CA SER A 225 -1.55 58.77 -24.91
C SER A 225 -2.09 58.64 -23.48
N GLY A 226 -1.14 58.53 -22.53
CA GLY A 226 -1.21 59.31 -21.29
C GLY A 226 -0.65 58.65 -20.03
N LEU A 227 0.58 59.03 -19.70
CA LEU A 227 1.17 59.21 -18.35
C LEU A 227 1.32 58.05 -17.34
N SER A 228 2.60 57.84 -17.01
CA SER A 228 3.22 57.39 -15.77
C SER A 228 2.60 57.94 -14.47
N VAL A 229 2.63 57.16 -13.37
CA VAL A 229 3.26 57.51 -12.07
C VAL A 229 3.21 56.33 -11.08
N ALA A 230 4.40 55.98 -10.60
CA ALA A 230 4.86 55.48 -9.29
C ALA A 230 4.09 54.40 -8.47
N GLN A 231 4.88 53.39 -8.08
CA GLN A 231 4.71 52.59 -6.85
C GLN A 231 4.70 53.49 -5.59
N PRO A 232 4.18 52.96 -4.46
CA PRO A 232 5.10 52.48 -3.44
C PRO A 232 4.68 51.16 -2.76
N ALA A 233 5.63 50.65 -1.98
CA ALA A 233 5.64 49.38 -1.27
C ALA A 233 4.87 49.38 0.08
N GLU A 234 4.77 48.16 0.63
CA GLU A 234 4.47 47.77 2.01
C GLU A 234 3.02 47.84 2.52
N SER A 235 2.47 46.68 2.91
CA SER A 235 2.37 46.33 4.34
C SER A 235 1.69 44.97 4.50
N ILE A 236 2.34 44.10 5.28
CA ILE A 236 1.79 42.85 5.82
C ILE A 236 0.73 43.24 6.86
N GLN A 237 -0.50 42.70 6.74
CA GLN A 237 -1.43 42.63 7.88
C GLN A 237 -2.14 41.27 7.95
N LEU A 238 -1.86 40.63 9.08
CA LEU A 238 -2.53 39.48 9.67
C LEU A 238 -3.93 39.94 10.14
N VAL A 239 -5.02 39.36 9.63
CA VAL A 239 -6.35 39.48 10.27
C VAL A 239 -7.09 38.14 10.22
N SER A 240 -7.61 37.79 11.39
CA SER A 240 -8.30 36.56 11.80
C SER A 240 -9.65 36.33 11.09
N PRO A 241 -10.23 35.11 11.16
CA PRO A 241 -11.44 34.77 10.42
C PRO A 241 -12.71 35.20 11.17
N SER A 242 -13.64 35.82 10.44
CA SER A 242 -15.00 36.10 10.89
C SER A 242 -15.96 34.97 10.48
N SER A 243 -16.66 34.43 11.46
CA SER A 243 -17.80 33.53 11.35
C SER A 243 -18.97 34.17 10.59
N THR A 244 -19.84 33.35 9.97
CA THR A 244 -21.24 33.09 10.40
C THR A 244 -22.13 32.68 9.22
N ARG A 245 -23.06 31.74 9.52
CA ARG A 245 -24.23 31.25 8.75
C ARG A 245 -23.94 30.19 7.67
N SER A 246 -24.68 29.09 7.57
CA SER A 246 -26.07 28.84 8.00
C SER A 246 -26.30 27.36 8.26
N SER A 247 -26.92 27.06 9.40
CA SER A 247 -27.47 25.77 9.82
C SER A 247 -28.81 25.48 9.14
N LEU A 248 -29.04 24.23 8.71
CA LEU A 248 -30.36 23.63 8.54
C LEU A 248 -30.33 22.13 8.92
N PRO A 249 -31.47 21.56 9.33
CA PRO A 249 -31.54 20.70 10.51
C PRO A 249 -31.47 19.19 10.23
N LEU A 250 -30.90 18.49 11.21
CA LEU A 250 -31.03 17.04 11.39
C LEU A 250 -32.46 16.69 11.84
N SER A 251 -33.06 15.70 11.18
CA SER A 251 -34.21 14.97 11.72
C SER A 251 -33.70 13.85 12.62
N GLU A 252 -34.03 13.95 13.90
CA GLU A 252 -33.98 12.85 14.87
C GLU A 252 -35.08 11.84 14.51
N SER A 253 -34.73 10.56 14.44
CA SER A 253 -35.72 9.48 14.52
C SER A 253 -35.38 8.59 15.70
N THR A 254 -36.37 8.59 16.59
CA THR A 254 -36.53 7.95 17.88
C THR A 254 -36.37 6.43 17.85
N ALA A 255 -35.89 5.93 18.99
CA ALA A 255 -35.93 4.54 19.40
C ALA A 255 -37.34 3.94 19.33
N SER A 256 -37.41 2.66 18.99
CA SER A 256 -38.46 1.78 19.52
C SER A 256 -37.93 0.36 19.69
N SER A 257 -38.04 -0.07 20.94
CA SER A 257 -37.77 -1.40 21.46
C SER A 257 -38.94 -2.33 21.13
N LEU A 258 -38.66 -3.55 20.66
CA LEU A 258 -39.50 -4.71 20.99
C LEU A 258 -38.62 -5.95 21.22
N ASN A 259 -38.71 -6.45 22.45
CA ASN A 259 -38.29 -7.78 22.87
C ASN A 259 -39.07 -8.86 22.12
N ALA A 260 -38.39 -9.90 21.65
CA ALA A 260 -39.01 -11.20 21.42
C ALA A 260 -38.00 -12.31 21.69
N THR A 261 -38.15 -12.89 22.87
CA THR A 261 -37.54 -14.12 23.37
C THR A 261 -37.92 -15.31 22.48
N GLN A 262 -36.97 -15.98 21.84
CA GLN A 262 -37.12 -17.40 21.52
C GLN A 262 -35.83 -18.17 21.78
N LYS A 263 -35.98 -19.11 22.70
CA LYS A 263 -35.03 -20.06 23.25
C LYS A 263 -35.16 -21.34 22.42
N ALA A 264 -34.10 -21.77 21.75
CA ALA A 264 -34.07 -23.08 21.09
C ALA A 264 -32.80 -23.84 21.52
N THR A 265 -33.05 -24.84 22.35
CA THR A 265 -32.12 -25.84 22.86
C THR A 265 -31.65 -26.76 21.74
N GLN A 266 -30.35 -26.95 21.55
CA GLN A 266 -29.81 -28.09 20.79
C GLN A 266 -28.74 -28.81 21.61
N LYS A 267 -28.93 -30.13 21.74
CA LYS A 267 -28.06 -31.11 22.39
C LYS A 267 -27.44 -32.01 21.29
N PRO A 268 -26.18 -32.48 21.41
CA PRO A 268 -25.42 -33.07 20.30
C PRO A 268 -25.32 -34.61 20.28
N LEU A 269 -24.77 -35.13 19.16
CA LEU A 269 -24.17 -36.46 18.82
C LEU A 269 -25.03 -37.41 17.94
N PRO A 270 -24.44 -38.39 17.21
CA PRO A 270 -23.03 -38.63 16.76
C PRO A 270 -22.92 -38.92 15.23
N PRO A 271 -21.71 -39.20 14.67
CA PRO A 271 -21.48 -39.29 13.22
C PRO A 271 -21.71 -40.71 12.66
N SER A 272 -22.22 -40.78 11.42
CA SER A 272 -22.37 -42.04 10.67
C SER A 272 -21.43 -42.07 9.48
N SER A 273 -20.47 -42.98 9.57
CA SER A 273 -19.54 -43.41 8.54
C SER A 273 -20.27 -44.13 7.41
N SER A 274 -19.97 -43.81 6.15
CA SER A 274 -20.26 -44.73 5.05
C SER A 274 -19.09 -44.82 4.08
N ASN A 275 -18.65 -46.06 3.94
CA ASN A 275 -17.69 -46.58 2.97
C ASN A 275 -18.15 -46.28 1.54
N ILE A 276 -17.26 -45.76 0.70
CA ILE A 276 -17.42 -45.83 -0.76
C ILE A 276 -16.23 -46.60 -1.33
N LYS A 277 -16.61 -47.72 -1.97
CA LYS A 277 -15.78 -48.69 -2.68
C LYS A 277 -15.19 -48.08 -3.96
N SER A 278 -13.94 -48.42 -4.24
CA SER A 278 -13.33 -48.32 -5.57
C SER A 278 -14.02 -49.25 -6.59
N PRO A 279 -13.96 -48.89 -7.87
CA PRO A 279 -13.71 -49.90 -8.90
C PRO A 279 -12.63 -49.52 -9.93
N GLN A 280 -11.77 -50.50 -10.17
CA GLN A 280 -11.12 -50.96 -11.42
C GLN A 280 -10.89 -50.00 -12.61
N LYS A 281 -9.60 -49.81 -12.91
CA LYS A 281 -8.81 -50.33 -14.06
C LYS A 281 -9.35 -50.23 -15.51
N ASN A 282 -8.45 -49.67 -16.35
CA ASN A 282 -8.25 -49.74 -17.82
C ASN A 282 -8.90 -48.65 -18.71
N PRO A 283 -8.34 -48.35 -19.91
CA PRO A 283 -7.00 -48.60 -20.46
C PRO A 283 -6.27 -47.32 -20.95
N SER A 284 -4.99 -47.49 -21.24
CA SER A 284 -4.01 -46.53 -21.77
C SER A 284 -4.36 -45.96 -23.16
N PRO A 285 -4.14 -44.66 -23.43
CA PRO A 285 -3.92 -44.15 -24.78
C PRO A 285 -2.42 -44.04 -25.08
N GLN A 286 -2.00 -44.69 -26.16
CA GLN A 286 -0.70 -44.49 -26.81
C GLN A 286 -0.50 -43.01 -27.16
N ALA A 287 0.55 -42.40 -26.62
CA ALA A 287 1.11 -41.15 -27.12
C ALA A 287 2.52 -41.43 -27.64
N LEU A 288 2.71 -41.13 -28.92
CA LEU A 288 3.95 -41.25 -29.67
C LEU A 288 5.06 -40.43 -29.01
N SER A 289 6.16 -41.11 -28.67
CA SER A 289 7.41 -40.49 -28.23
C SER A 289 8.05 -39.69 -29.38
N PRO A 290 8.39 -38.41 -29.20
CA PRO A 290 9.46 -37.78 -29.97
C PRO A 290 10.82 -38.18 -29.37
N PRO A 291 11.91 -38.14 -30.16
CA PRO A 291 13.20 -38.66 -29.76
C PRO A 291 13.79 -37.86 -28.59
N ALA A 292 14.22 -38.59 -27.57
CA ALA A 292 15.00 -38.08 -26.45
C ALA A 292 16.30 -37.46 -26.96
N SER A 293 16.32 -36.14 -27.07
CA SER A 293 17.53 -35.34 -27.08
C SER A 293 17.60 -34.71 -25.70
N SER A 294 18.44 -35.26 -24.81
CA SER A 294 18.85 -34.57 -23.61
C SER A 294 19.39 -33.18 -24.01
N PRO A 295 18.94 -32.07 -23.39
CA PRO A 295 19.63 -30.81 -23.57
C PRO A 295 20.97 -30.99 -22.87
N ALA A 296 22.02 -31.26 -23.65
CA ALA A 296 23.38 -31.05 -23.20
C ALA A 296 23.42 -29.62 -22.64
N ALA A 297 23.75 -29.50 -21.35
CA ALA A 297 23.88 -28.21 -20.70
C ALA A 297 24.79 -27.36 -21.58
N ALA A 298 24.26 -26.24 -22.10
CA ALA A 298 25.02 -25.37 -22.97
C ALA A 298 26.22 -24.86 -22.18
N GLU A 299 27.40 -25.41 -22.44
CA GLU A 299 28.64 -24.96 -21.82
C GLU A 299 28.92 -23.53 -22.26
N CYS A 300 29.39 -22.71 -21.33
CA CYS A 300 29.78 -21.34 -21.61
C CYS A 300 30.85 -21.34 -22.71
N ALA A 301 30.61 -20.59 -23.78
CA ALA A 301 31.52 -20.48 -24.92
C ALA A 301 32.92 -19.97 -24.56
N GLN A 302 33.08 -19.39 -23.37
CA GLN A 302 34.34 -18.88 -22.86
C GLN A 302 35.08 -19.88 -21.95
N THR A 303 34.59 -21.10 -21.76
CA THR A 303 35.30 -22.12 -20.97
C THR A 303 36.54 -22.58 -21.75
N PRO A 304 37.76 -22.60 -21.17
CA PRO A 304 38.11 -22.46 -19.74
C PRO A 304 38.44 -21.04 -19.25
N THR A 305 38.50 -20.03 -20.12
CA THR A 305 38.83 -18.63 -19.78
C THR A 305 37.75 -17.88 -19.02
N CYS A 306 36.58 -18.48 -18.81
CA CYS A 306 35.48 -17.85 -18.11
C CYS A 306 35.86 -17.57 -16.65
N HIS A 307 35.70 -16.33 -16.19
CA HIS A 307 35.95 -15.95 -14.79
C HIS A 307 35.14 -16.75 -13.76
N PHE A 308 34.00 -17.33 -14.17
CA PHE A 308 33.17 -18.16 -13.32
C PHE A 308 33.58 -19.63 -13.32
N HIS A 309 34.45 -20.06 -14.24
CA HIS A 309 34.87 -21.44 -14.33
C HIS A 309 35.52 -21.91 -13.02
N ASN A 310 35.04 -23.04 -12.50
CA ASN A 310 35.56 -23.64 -11.28
C ASN A 310 35.49 -22.72 -10.04
N THR A 311 34.51 -21.80 -10.00
CA THR A 311 34.22 -20.94 -8.84
C THR A 311 33.20 -21.61 -7.92
N LEU A 312 33.28 -21.34 -6.61
CA LEU A 312 32.28 -21.75 -5.62
C LEU A 312 31.38 -20.57 -5.24
N PHE A 313 30.08 -20.72 -5.41
CA PHE A 313 29.09 -19.74 -4.96
C PHE A 313 28.37 -20.19 -3.69
N ILE A 314 28.11 -19.25 -2.79
CA ILE A 314 27.29 -19.47 -1.60
C ILE A 314 25.97 -18.73 -1.81
N LEU A 315 24.90 -19.48 -2.03
CA LEU A 315 23.58 -18.92 -2.32
C LEU A 315 22.79 -18.74 -1.03
N ALA A 316 22.18 -17.57 -0.86
CA ALA A 316 21.21 -17.34 0.22
C ALA A 316 19.93 -18.18 -0.03
N PRO A 317 19.21 -18.61 1.03
CA PRO A 317 18.02 -19.44 0.88
C PRO A 317 16.92 -18.85 -0.01
N CYS A 318 16.81 -17.51 -0.05
CA CYS A 318 15.82 -16.79 -0.84
C CYS A 318 16.07 -16.83 -2.36
N ILE A 319 17.29 -17.14 -2.79
CA ILE A 319 17.66 -17.21 -4.22
C ILE A 319 17.99 -18.63 -4.68
N SER A 320 18.22 -19.56 -3.76
CA SER A 320 18.57 -20.95 -4.09
C SER A 320 17.43 -21.73 -4.76
N SER A 321 16.19 -21.25 -4.67
CA SER A 321 15.03 -21.86 -5.33
C SER A 321 14.83 -21.42 -6.78
N PHE A 322 15.65 -20.50 -7.29
CA PHE A 322 15.54 -20.02 -8.67
C PHE A 322 16.16 -21.02 -9.65
N LEU A 323 15.31 -21.81 -10.33
CA LEU A 323 15.74 -22.85 -11.28
C LEU A 323 16.62 -22.32 -12.41
N TRP A 324 16.37 -21.12 -12.92
CA TRP A 324 17.22 -20.54 -13.96
C TRP A 324 18.66 -20.28 -13.49
N LEU A 325 18.85 -20.04 -12.18
CA LEU A 325 20.16 -19.84 -11.57
C LEU A 325 20.85 -21.19 -11.32
N THR A 326 20.16 -22.11 -10.65
CA THR A 326 20.75 -23.40 -10.22
C THR A 326 20.84 -24.45 -11.32
N SER A 327 19.96 -24.42 -12.31
CA SER A 327 19.86 -25.44 -13.36
C SER A 327 20.38 -24.96 -14.71
N ASN A 328 20.65 -23.67 -14.89
CA ASN A 328 21.10 -23.13 -16.16
C ASN A 328 22.36 -22.26 -16.00
N LEU A 329 22.26 -21.11 -15.30
CA LEU A 329 23.38 -20.17 -15.19
C LEU A 329 24.60 -20.78 -14.50
N LEU A 330 24.49 -21.34 -13.30
CA LEU A 330 25.68 -21.84 -12.61
C LEU A 330 26.28 -23.08 -13.31
N PRO A 331 25.48 -24.10 -13.70
CA PRO A 331 26.01 -25.29 -14.38
C PRO A 331 26.68 -24.99 -15.74
N SER A 332 26.12 -24.09 -16.54
CA SER A 332 26.71 -23.72 -17.85
C SER A 332 28.13 -23.17 -17.75
N HIS A 333 28.50 -22.59 -16.61
CA HIS A 333 29.83 -22.05 -16.37
C HIS A 333 30.77 -23.02 -15.62
N GLY A 334 30.34 -24.25 -15.32
CA GLY A 334 31.12 -25.17 -14.48
C GLY A 334 31.29 -24.68 -13.03
N VAL A 335 30.31 -23.91 -12.55
CA VAL A 335 30.28 -23.36 -11.19
C VAL A 335 29.71 -24.39 -10.23
N THR A 336 30.35 -24.55 -9.07
CA THR A 336 29.76 -25.28 -7.94
C THR A 336 29.06 -24.29 -7.02
N TYR A 337 27.94 -24.67 -6.42
CA TYR A 337 27.27 -23.84 -5.42
C TYR A 337 26.86 -24.63 -4.18
N ILE A 338 26.78 -23.93 -3.05
CA ILE A 338 26.25 -24.43 -1.79
C ILE A 338 25.17 -23.48 -1.27
N THR A 339 24.19 -24.03 -0.57
CA THR A 339 23.07 -23.28 0.05
C THR A 339 23.19 -23.19 1.57
N SER A 340 24.26 -23.77 2.12
CA SER A 340 24.57 -23.80 3.54
C SER A 340 26.09 -23.79 3.71
N LEU A 341 26.57 -23.22 4.81
CA LEU A 341 28.00 -23.23 5.17
C LEU A 341 28.44 -24.55 5.79
N LEU A 342 27.50 -25.45 6.15
CA LEU A 342 27.80 -26.73 6.79
C LEU A 342 28.84 -27.57 6.04
N PRO A 343 28.83 -27.67 4.68
CA PRO A 343 29.85 -28.41 3.94
C PRO A 343 31.26 -27.82 4.09
N LEU A 344 31.40 -26.50 4.32
CA LEU A 344 32.69 -25.83 4.50
C LEU A 344 33.27 -26.01 5.91
N THR A 345 32.43 -26.38 6.89
CA THR A 345 32.88 -26.60 8.27
C THR A 345 33.57 -27.95 8.50
N ARG A 346 33.49 -28.87 7.52
CA ARG A 346 34.21 -30.15 7.59
C ARG A 346 35.64 -29.93 7.11
N LYS A 347 36.63 -30.33 7.92
CA LYS A 347 38.10 -30.23 7.69
C LYS A 347 38.64 -30.90 6.40
N ALA A 348 37.78 -31.35 5.50
CA ALA A 348 38.13 -31.99 4.24
C ALA A 348 37.55 -31.18 3.07
N LEU A 349 38.08 -29.97 2.85
CA LEU A 349 38.00 -29.39 1.52
C LEU A 349 39.11 -30.03 0.67
N PRO A 350 38.82 -30.45 -0.58
CA PRO A 350 39.86 -30.88 -1.50
C PRO A 350 40.85 -29.74 -1.66
N LYS A 351 42.10 -29.98 -1.24
CA LYS A 351 43.21 -29.09 -1.55
C LYS A 351 43.30 -29.04 -3.08
N ARG A 352 43.18 -27.83 -3.64
CA ARG A 352 43.57 -27.59 -5.04
C ARG A 352 45.08 -27.53 -5.15
#